data_AF-A0A2V2WK31-F1
#
_entry.id   AF-A0A2V2WK31-F1
#
_cell.length_a   1.000
_cell.length_b   1.000
_cell.length_c   1.000
_cell.angle_alpha   90.00
_cell.angle_beta   90.00
_cell.angle_gamma   90.00
#
_symmetry.space_group_name_H-M   'P 1'
#
loop_
_entity.id
_entity.type
_entity.pdbx_description
1 polymer ?
#
loop_
_entity_poly.entity_id
_entity_poly.type
_entity_poly.pdbx_seq_one_letter_code
_entity_poly.pdbx_strand_id
1 'polypeptide(L)'
;MCTLERAGFAEERSLLSTTWSLKWCKRPVRSDFLRLKPFQRINHFPGTWRIGKKDELHKHLVAARERWCEKNNENLILVGHAHGNSFGDFFPEAWVLPDEAAALKHVLGSDKEHDHLFIVKPTNSACGRGIYLLRASEHLRLEHALQQPNACGASETRPLRLLVQRYISDPLLIEGYKFDLRLYVVVTSYSPMRVYLYEEGLVRFATLPYPAEETLEDHASKESLTAHLTNFTINKKSEDFVPPDGIGDNGGVTSASKWTLAALQKEFCNSGLDWNGTMARIHDLIMKTLLAVEPHVIYEQEAINDTVGDCCFEVYGVDVLLRRPYTSESPTPMPVLMEVNIMPSLSTHYSLLDQCVKGNFVADTLTLVGITAAVGSKKCGKDVVPICEMPEGDRLTFSYGHPFLDALTDALELESCLTSEEEFVRRMHFQRLCPTPESYSRYRSLFTQVQRGALQRSLNEVLSLWEQTKLDDPPVYS
;
A
#
# COMPACT_ATOMS: atom_id res chain seq x y z
N MET A 1 -2.95 0.18 21.22
CA MET A 1 -2.81 0.33 22.69
C MET A 1 -1.87 -0.75 23.22
N CYS A 2 -2.27 -2.02 23.27
CA CYS A 2 -1.43 -3.08 23.89
C CYS A 2 0.02 -3.16 23.36
N THR A 3 0.26 -3.07 22.04
CA THR A 3 1.63 -3.09 21.50
C THR A 3 2.44 -1.85 21.87
N LEU A 4 1.83 -0.65 21.83
CA LEU A 4 2.51 0.60 22.17
C LEU A 4 2.92 0.62 23.65
N GLU A 5 2.01 0.22 24.55
CA GLU A 5 2.29 0.10 25.98
C GLU A 5 3.43 -0.90 26.26
N ARG A 6 3.41 -2.05 25.57
CA ARG A 6 4.49 -3.07 25.68
C ARG A 6 5.83 -2.57 25.11
N ALA A 7 5.79 -1.69 24.12
CA ALA A 7 6.97 -1.02 23.57
C ALA A 7 7.45 0.16 24.44
N GLY A 8 6.83 0.39 25.61
CA GLY A 8 7.26 1.41 26.57
C GLY A 8 6.67 2.80 26.33
N PHE A 9 5.71 2.96 25.42
CA PHE A 9 5.01 4.22 25.24
C PHE A 9 3.99 4.45 26.35
N ALA A 10 3.94 5.68 26.84
CA ALA A 10 2.87 6.17 27.71
C ALA A 10 1.91 7.06 26.93
N GLU A 11 0.62 6.91 27.16
CA GLU A 11 -0.40 7.75 26.55
C GLU A 11 -0.34 9.18 27.13
N GLU A 12 -0.16 10.17 26.25
CA GLU A 12 -0.30 11.58 26.59
C GLU A 12 -1.77 11.99 26.44
N ARG A 13 -2.38 12.42 27.55
CA ARG A 13 -3.81 12.77 27.60
C ARG A 13 -4.07 14.23 27.25
N SER A 14 -3.08 15.10 27.42
CA SER A 14 -3.22 16.52 27.10
C SER A 14 -3.12 16.74 25.60
N LEU A 15 -4.23 17.15 24.99
CA LEU A 15 -4.28 17.56 23.58
C LEU A 15 -3.42 18.80 23.28
N LEU A 16 -2.99 19.53 24.32
CA LEU A 16 -2.13 20.70 24.22
C LEU A 16 -0.64 20.38 24.42
N SER A 17 -0.32 19.12 24.78
CA SER A 17 1.06 18.71 25.00
C SER A 17 1.87 18.81 23.71
N THR A 18 3.11 19.29 23.83
CA THR A 18 4.08 19.38 22.72
C THR A 18 5.32 18.53 22.99
N THR A 19 5.25 17.64 23.98
CA THR A 19 6.34 16.77 24.45
C THR A 19 6.09 15.30 24.11
N TRP A 20 5.15 15.01 23.22
CA TRP A 20 4.92 13.66 22.72
C TRP A 20 5.91 13.35 21.59
N SER A 21 6.37 12.09 21.51
CA SER A 21 7.23 11.61 20.42
C SER A 21 6.46 11.10 19.22
N LEU A 22 5.32 10.44 19.46
CA LEU A 22 4.52 9.79 18.43
C LEU A 22 3.06 10.22 18.55
N LYS A 23 2.49 10.67 17.44
CA LYS A 23 1.07 10.89 17.28
C LYS A 23 0.50 9.86 16.32
N TRP A 24 -0.09 8.81 16.89
CA TRP A 24 -0.84 7.80 16.13
C TRP A 24 -2.30 8.22 16.01
N CYS A 25 -2.69 8.82 14.89
CA CYS A 25 -4.03 9.33 14.66
C CYS A 25 -4.73 8.60 13.50
N LYS A 26 -6.05 8.75 13.42
CA LYS A 26 -6.87 8.17 12.33
C LYS A 26 -7.04 9.13 11.16
N ARG A 27 -7.20 10.41 11.46
CA ARG A 27 -7.52 11.45 10.48
C ARG A 27 -6.78 12.71 10.90
N PRO A 28 -5.57 12.93 10.40
CA PRO A 28 -4.85 14.15 10.68
C PRO A 28 -5.54 15.33 9.99
N VAL A 29 -5.47 16.49 10.61
CA VAL A 29 -5.87 17.77 10.02
C VAL A 29 -4.63 18.60 9.72
N ARG A 30 -4.74 19.63 8.87
CA ARG A 30 -3.59 20.47 8.47
C ARG A 30 -2.82 21.04 9.67
N SER A 31 -3.51 21.40 10.75
CA SER A 31 -2.89 21.91 11.98
C SER A 31 -2.02 20.90 12.72
N ASP A 32 -2.23 19.60 12.50
CA ASP A 32 -1.40 18.56 13.11
C ASP A 32 0.03 18.55 12.57
N PHE A 33 0.21 19.08 11.35
CA PHE A 33 1.49 19.10 10.65
C PHE A 33 2.27 20.41 10.84
N LEU A 34 1.58 21.53 11.11
CA LEU A 34 2.18 22.87 11.13
C LEU A 34 3.19 23.13 12.26
N ARG A 35 3.22 22.29 13.30
CA ARG A 35 4.01 22.54 14.52
C ARG A 35 4.76 21.30 15.00
N LEU A 36 5.10 20.40 14.09
CA LEU A 36 5.91 19.23 14.39
C LEU A 36 7.34 19.67 14.72
N LYS A 37 7.89 19.17 15.82
CA LYS A 37 9.32 19.30 16.15
C LYS A 37 10.10 18.16 15.50
N PRO A 38 11.40 18.31 15.23
CA PRO A 38 12.20 17.30 14.52
C PRO A 38 12.19 15.88 15.13
N PHE A 39 11.97 15.73 16.44
CA PHE A 39 11.88 14.43 17.11
C PHE A 39 10.47 13.80 17.06
N GLN A 40 9.46 14.55 16.61
CA GLN A 40 8.07 14.11 16.59
C GLN A 40 7.77 13.34 15.31
N ARG A 41 6.96 12.30 15.44
CA ARG A 41 6.50 11.48 14.32
C ARG A 41 4.98 11.38 14.30
N ILE A 42 4.40 11.48 13.11
CA ILE A 42 2.97 11.27 12.86
C ILE A 42 2.81 10.16 11.81
N ASN A 43 1.85 9.27 12.02
CA ASN A 43 1.63 8.07 11.19
C ASN A 43 0.85 8.36 9.90
N HIS A 44 0.93 9.57 9.36
CA HIS A 44 0.34 9.94 8.08
C HIS A 44 1.16 11.02 7.39
N PHE A 45 1.21 11.02 6.05
CA PHE A 45 1.65 12.19 5.28
C PHE A 45 0.45 13.10 4.91
N PRO A 46 0.66 14.41 4.77
CA PRO A 46 -0.30 15.29 4.10
C PRO A 46 -0.68 14.74 2.71
N GLY A 47 -1.97 14.67 2.40
CA GLY A 47 -2.47 14.28 1.08
C GLY A 47 -2.70 12.78 0.85
N THR A 48 -2.21 11.88 1.71
CA THR A 48 -2.34 10.42 1.51
C THR A 48 -3.77 9.91 1.51
N TRP A 49 -4.75 10.69 1.98
CA TRP A 49 -6.17 10.36 1.88
C TRP A 49 -6.62 10.05 0.44
N ARG A 50 -5.93 10.57 -0.59
CA ARG A 50 -6.24 10.27 -2.00
C ARG A 50 -5.98 8.82 -2.38
N ILE A 51 -4.89 8.21 -1.90
CA ILE A 51 -4.60 6.79 -2.18
C ILE A 51 -5.64 5.86 -1.54
N GLY A 52 -6.24 6.29 -0.42
CA GLY A 52 -7.23 5.53 0.32
C GLY A 52 -8.65 5.61 -0.24
N LYS A 53 -8.93 6.58 -1.11
CA LYS A 53 -10.27 6.84 -1.64
C LYS A 53 -10.38 6.29 -3.06
N LYS A 54 -11.35 5.40 -3.30
CA LYS A 54 -11.41 4.55 -4.51
C LYS A 54 -11.39 5.32 -5.84
N ASP A 55 -12.14 6.41 -5.94
CA ASP A 55 -12.18 7.26 -7.15
C ASP A 55 -10.90 8.09 -7.31
N GLU A 56 -10.34 8.61 -6.21
CA GLU A 56 -9.08 9.34 -6.25
C GLU A 56 -7.91 8.44 -6.65
N LEU A 57 -7.80 7.25 -6.04
CA LEU A 57 -6.80 6.25 -6.42
C LEU A 57 -6.89 5.91 -7.91
N HIS A 58 -8.10 5.66 -8.42
CA HIS A 58 -8.31 5.39 -9.84
C HIS A 58 -7.82 6.53 -10.73
N LYS A 59 -8.19 7.79 -10.42
CA LYS A 59 -7.73 8.96 -11.18
C LYS A 59 -6.21 9.09 -11.21
N HIS A 60 -5.55 8.86 -10.07
CA HIS A 60 -4.08 8.94 -9.98
C HIS A 60 -3.41 7.81 -10.76
N LEU A 61 -3.95 6.59 -10.70
CA LEU A 61 -3.44 5.46 -11.48
C LEU A 61 -3.58 5.69 -12.98
N VAL A 62 -4.71 6.24 -13.45
CA VAL A 62 -4.91 6.59 -14.86
C VAL A 62 -3.92 7.67 -15.31
N ALA A 63 -3.79 8.76 -14.56
CA ALA A 63 -2.83 9.82 -14.88
C ALA A 63 -1.37 9.34 -14.86
N ALA A 64 -1.03 8.44 -13.93
CA ALA A 64 0.30 7.83 -13.88
C ALA A 64 0.57 6.89 -15.06
N ARG A 65 -0.45 6.14 -15.51
CA ARG A 65 -0.38 5.33 -16.74
C ARG A 65 -0.11 6.20 -17.96
N GLU A 66 -0.80 7.32 -18.10
CA GLU A 66 -0.59 8.26 -19.21
C GLU A 66 0.85 8.78 -19.23
N ARG A 67 1.34 9.27 -18.09
CA ARG A 67 2.74 9.73 -17.94
C ARG A 67 3.77 8.64 -18.22
N TRP A 68 3.49 7.41 -17.81
CA TRP A 68 4.34 6.24 -18.12
C TRP A 68 4.44 6.03 -19.62
N CYS A 69 3.31 6.00 -20.32
CA CYS A 69 3.26 5.75 -21.75
C CYS A 69 3.93 6.86 -22.57
N GLU A 70 3.67 8.12 -22.22
CA GLU A 70 4.28 9.29 -22.86
C GLU A 70 5.82 9.24 -22.78
N LYS A 71 6.37 8.94 -21.60
CA LYS A 71 7.82 8.96 -21.38
C LYS A 71 8.54 7.72 -21.91
N ASN A 72 7.87 6.57 -21.97
CA ASN A 72 8.45 5.32 -22.46
C ASN A 72 8.16 5.05 -23.95
N ASN A 73 7.49 5.97 -24.67
CA ASN A 73 7.02 5.78 -26.04
C ASN A 73 6.19 4.50 -26.23
N GLU A 74 5.42 4.11 -25.21
CA GLU A 74 4.53 2.95 -25.29
C GLU A 74 3.17 3.37 -25.88
N ASN A 75 2.68 2.63 -26.87
CA ASN A 75 1.34 2.85 -27.41
C ASN A 75 0.29 2.45 -26.36
N LEU A 76 -0.52 3.41 -25.91
CA LEU A 76 -1.56 3.24 -24.87
C LEU A 76 -2.51 2.06 -25.15
N ILE A 77 -2.75 1.75 -26.43
CA ILE A 77 -3.60 0.65 -26.91
C ILE A 77 -2.96 -0.73 -26.67
N LEU A 78 -1.64 -0.84 -26.68
CA LEU A 78 -0.90 -2.11 -26.53
C LEU A 78 -0.52 -2.43 -25.08
N VAL A 79 -0.70 -1.48 -24.15
CA VAL A 79 -0.35 -1.61 -22.73
C VAL A 79 -1.11 -2.76 -22.08
N GLY A 80 -2.35 -3.03 -22.48
CA GLY A 80 -3.16 -4.14 -21.93
C GLY A 80 -2.82 -5.55 -22.43
N HIS A 81 -1.82 -5.69 -23.32
CA HIS A 81 -1.44 -6.97 -23.93
C HIS A 81 0.06 -7.29 -23.83
N ALA A 82 0.86 -6.39 -23.25
CA ALA A 82 2.31 -6.56 -23.11
C ALA A 82 2.66 -7.23 -21.78
N HIS A 83 2.91 -8.54 -21.83
CA HIS A 83 3.27 -9.37 -20.69
C HIS A 83 4.44 -8.78 -19.86
N GLY A 84 4.12 -8.24 -18.68
CA GLY A 84 5.05 -8.17 -17.54
C GLY A 84 5.75 -6.84 -17.26
N ASN A 85 5.59 -5.78 -18.06
CA ASN A 85 6.23 -4.47 -17.79
C ASN A 85 5.35 -3.24 -18.00
N SER A 86 4.12 -3.41 -18.50
CA SER A 86 3.20 -2.31 -18.73
C SER A 86 2.70 -1.70 -17.40
N PHE A 87 2.26 -0.44 -17.41
CA PHE A 87 1.63 0.17 -16.23
C PHE A 87 0.17 -0.29 -16.03
N GLY A 88 -0.49 -0.85 -17.05
CA GLY A 88 -1.95 -1.06 -17.04
C GLY A 88 -2.44 -2.40 -16.48
N ASP A 89 -1.60 -3.41 -16.38
CA ASP A 89 -2.07 -4.79 -16.19
C ASP A 89 -2.46 -5.14 -14.75
N PHE A 90 -2.11 -4.27 -13.78
CA PHE A 90 -2.26 -4.55 -12.36
C PHE A 90 -3.49 -3.88 -11.72
N PHE A 91 -4.29 -3.10 -12.45
CA PHE A 91 -5.54 -2.55 -11.93
C PHE A 91 -6.63 -2.56 -13.02
N PRO A 92 -7.85 -2.98 -12.70
CA PRO A 92 -8.89 -3.14 -13.72
C PRO A 92 -9.48 -1.78 -14.11
N GLU A 93 -9.90 -1.70 -15.37
CA GLU A 93 -10.58 -0.54 -15.93
C GLU A 93 -11.81 -0.17 -15.10
N ALA A 94 -12.01 1.14 -14.90
CA ALA A 94 -13.09 1.66 -14.08
C ALA A 94 -13.55 3.03 -14.56
N TRP A 95 -14.71 3.45 -14.08
CA TRP A 95 -15.38 4.71 -14.37
C TRP A 95 -16.00 5.28 -13.08
N VAL A 96 -15.79 6.56 -12.84
CA VAL A 96 -16.28 7.32 -11.70
C VAL A 96 -17.59 8.03 -12.08
N LEU A 97 -18.68 7.61 -11.47
CA LEU A 97 -19.99 8.23 -11.67
C LEU A 97 -20.22 9.37 -10.66
N PRO A 98 -20.92 10.45 -11.07
CA PRO A 98 -21.58 10.65 -12.39
C PRO A 98 -20.66 11.16 -13.51
N ASP A 99 -19.42 11.55 -13.19
CA ASP A 99 -18.51 12.27 -14.10
C ASP A 99 -18.27 11.52 -15.44
N GLU A 100 -18.15 10.19 -15.40
CA GLU A 100 -17.81 9.35 -16.55
C GLU A 100 -19.00 8.50 -17.07
N ALA A 101 -20.24 8.91 -16.76
CA ALA A 101 -21.44 8.16 -17.12
C ALA A 101 -21.60 7.94 -18.63
N ALA A 102 -21.27 8.94 -19.45
CA ALA A 102 -21.38 8.83 -20.91
C ALA A 102 -20.39 7.80 -21.49
N ALA A 103 -19.14 7.81 -21.01
CA ALA A 103 -18.12 6.85 -21.42
C ALA A 103 -18.50 5.43 -21.00
N LEU A 104 -18.97 5.26 -19.76
CA LEU A 104 -19.45 3.97 -19.26
C LEU A 104 -20.64 3.46 -20.08
N LYS A 105 -21.61 4.32 -20.41
CA LYS A 105 -22.79 3.93 -21.22
C LYS A 105 -22.40 3.40 -22.60
N HIS A 106 -21.38 3.97 -23.22
CA HIS A 106 -20.85 3.47 -24.49
C HIS A 106 -20.25 2.07 -24.36
N VAL A 107 -19.49 1.82 -23.28
CA VAL A 107 -18.89 0.50 -23.01
C VAL A 107 -19.97 -0.54 -22.71
N LEU A 108 -20.90 -0.25 -21.80
CA LEU A 108 -21.96 -1.18 -21.39
C LEU A 108 -22.98 -1.45 -22.51
N GLY A 109 -23.13 -0.53 -23.46
CA GLY A 109 -24.00 -0.71 -24.63
C GLY A 109 -23.37 -1.49 -25.78
N SER A 110 -22.10 -1.90 -25.66
CA SER A 110 -21.43 -2.69 -26.69
C SER A 110 -21.87 -4.15 -26.63
N ASP A 111 -22.20 -4.75 -27.78
CA ASP A 111 -22.51 -6.19 -27.88
C ASP A 111 -21.36 -7.08 -27.36
N LYS A 112 -20.11 -6.61 -27.49
CA LYS A 112 -18.93 -7.31 -26.97
C LYS A 112 -18.91 -7.41 -25.45
N GLU A 113 -19.59 -6.49 -24.77
CA GLU A 113 -19.58 -6.38 -23.31
C GLU A 113 -20.83 -6.97 -22.66
N HIS A 114 -21.82 -7.43 -23.45
CA HIS A 114 -23.18 -7.75 -22.99
C HIS A 114 -23.24 -8.65 -21.75
N ASP A 115 -22.40 -9.69 -21.71
CA ASP A 115 -22.37 -10.69 -20.63
C ASP A 115 -21.26 -10.45 -19.59
N HIS A 116 -20.48 -9.38 -19.73
CA HIS A 116 -19.39 -9.08 -18.81
C HIS A 116 -19.91 -8.53 -17.47
N LEU A 117 -19.24 -8.95 -16.40
CA LEU A 117 -19.54 -8.52 -15.03
C LEU A 117 -18.73 -7.27 -14.65
N PHE A 118 -19.40 -6.39 -13.93
CA PHE A 118 -18.86 -5.19 -13.32
C PHE A 118 -19.12 -5.25 -11.81
N ILE A 119 -18.21 -4.65 -11.05
CA ILE A 119 -18.36 -4.44 -9.62
C ILE A 119 -18.57 -2.95 -9.37
N VAL A 120 -19.66 -2.64 -8.67
CA VAL A 120 -20.01 -1.26 -8.30
C VAL A 120 -19.63 -1.04 -6.85
N LYS A 121 -18.84 0.01 -6.59
CA LYS A 121 -18.30 0.33 -5.28
C LYS A 121 -18.63 1.77 -4.89
N PRO A 122 -19.26 2.03 -3.74
CA PRO A 122 -19.39 3.39 -3.22
C PRO A 122 -18.00 3.94 -2.85
N THR A 123 -17.69 5.15 -3.32
CA THR A 123 -16.34 5.73 -3.22
C THR A 123 -15.88 6.03 -1.79
N ASN A 124 -16.82 6.36 -0.89
CA ASN A 124 -16.56 6.68 0.53
C ASN A 124 -16.98 5.57 1.51
N SER A 125 -17.17 4.34 1.02
CA SER A 125 -17.54 3.20 1.86
C SER A 125 -16.37 2.22 2.04
N ALA A 126 -16.48 1.41 3.09
CA ALA A 126 -15.50 0.41 3.49
C ALA A 126 -16.19 -0.87 3.99
N CYS A 127 -15.41 -1.93 4.22
CA CYS A 127 -15.89 -3.23 4.70
C CYS A 127 -16.92 -3.91 3.76
N GLY A 128 -16.83 -3.64 2.47
CA GLY A 128 -17.74 -4.20 1.45
C GLY A 128 -19.17 -3.67 1.48
N ARG A 129 -19.48 -2.64 2.27
CA ARG A 129 -20.84 -2.07 2.35
C ARG A 129 -21.23 -1.34 1.06
N GLY A 130 -22.38 -1.72 0.51
CA GLY A 130 -22.95 -1.13 -0.70
C GLY A 130 -22.29 -1.61 -2.00
N ILE A 131 -21.40 -2.61 -1.93
CA ILE A 131 -20.85 -3.26 -3.11
C ILE A 131 -21.88 -4.22 -3.69
N TYR A 132 -22.04 -4.20 -5.02
CA TYR A 132 -22.83 -5.18 -5.75
C TYR A 132 -22.21 -5.47 -7.11
N LEU A 133 -22.57 -6.62 -7.67
CA LEU A 133 -22.21 -7.00 -9.04
C LEU A 133 -23.32 -6.60 -10.00
N LEU A 134 -22.93 -6.27 -11.22
CA LEU A 134 -23.80 -5.79 -12.28
C LEU A 134 -23.33 -6.38 -13.61
N ARG A 135 -24.23 -6.99 -14.38
CA ARG A 135 -23.95 -7.33 -15.79
C ARG A 135 -24.15 -6.10 -16.67
N ALA A 136 -23.39 -5.99 -17.77
CA ALA A 136 -23.56 -4.88 -18.70
C ALA A 136 -25.00 -4.76 -19.25
N SER A 137 -25.65 -5.90 -19.52
CA SER A 137 -27.06 -5.97 -19.91
C SER A 137 -28.02 -5.32 -18.90
N GLU A 138 -27.64 -5.24 -17.62
CA GLU A 138 -28.42 -4.66 -16.53
C GLU A 138 -28.10 -3.17 -16.27
N HIS A 139 -27.37 -2.49 -17.15
CA HIS A 139 -26.86 -1.13 -16.92
C HIS A 139 -27.91 -0.09 -16.46
N LEU A 140 -29.19 -0.27 -16.81
CA LEU A 140 -30.30 0.59 -16.34
C LEU A 140 -30.41 0.64 -14.80
N ARG A 141 -29.95 -0.39 -14.09
CA ARG A 141 -29.89 -0.41 -12.61
C ARG A 141 -28.96 0.66 -12.05
N LEU A 142 -27.93 1.09 -12.79
CA LEU A 142 -27.02 2.17 -12.38
C LEU A 142 -27.74 3.52 -12.39
N GLU A 143 -28.55 3.79 -13.40
CA GLU A 143 -29.30 5.04 -13.52
C GLU A 143 -30.26 5.21 -12.33
N HIS A 144 -30.95 4.13 -11.94
CA HIS A 144 -31.80 4.10 -10.75
C HIS A 144 -31.00 4.31 -9.44
N ALA A 145 -29.82 3.70 -9.32
CA ALA A 145 -28.99 3.83 -8.12
C ALA A 145 -28.50 5.28 -7.91
N LEU A 146 -28.15 5.99 -8.99
CA LEU A 146 -27.73 7.40 -8.93
C LEU A 146 -28.88 8.34 -8.54
N GLN A 147 -30.13 7.98 -8.85
CA GLN A 147 -31.32 8.76 -8.50
C GLN A 147 -31.80 8.53 -7.06
N GLN A 148 -31.31 7.49 -6.37
CA GLN A 148 -31.70 7.12 -5.01
C GLN A 148 -30.52 7.16 -4.01
N PRO A 149 -30.01 8.36 -3.66
CA PRO A 149 -28.81 8.50 -2.82
C PRO A 149 -28.93 7.82 -1.43
N ASN A 150 -30.13 7.71 -0.87
CA ASN A 150 -30.36 7.15 0.46
C ASN A 150 -30.16 5.62 0.53
N ALA A 151 -30.24 4.88 -0.59
CA ALA A 151 -30.12 3.42 -0.61
C ALA A 151 -28.68 2.90 -0.36
N CYS A 152 -27.67 3.73 -0.66
CA CYS A 152 -26.25 3.40 -0.46
C CYS A 152 -25.65 4.03 0.80
N GLY A 153 -26.48 4.59 1.69
CA GLY A 153 -26.04 5.25 2.92
C GLY A 153 -25.40 6.63 2.70
N ALA A 154 -25.76 7.33 1.62
CA ALA A 154 -25.34 8.72 1.42
C ALA A 154 -26.12 9.65 2.36
N SER A 155 -25.43 10.70 2.85
CA SER A 155 -26.05 11.83 3.55
C SER A 155 -26.70 12.76 2.54
N GLU A 156 -27.83 13.40 2.89
CA GLU A 156 -28.56 14.38 2.06
C GLU A 156 -27.68 15.52 1.49
N THR A 157 -26.49 15.71 2.08
CA THR A 157 -25.56 16.81 1.78
C THR A 157 -24.48 16.49 0.74
N ARG A 158 -24.35 15.25 0.23
CA ARG A 158 -23.34 14.92 -0.81
C ARG A 158 -23.90 13.97 -1.88
N PRO A 159 -23.66 14.25 -3.18
CA PRO A 159 -24.10 13.37 -4.26
C PRO A 159 -23.41 12.01 -4.15
N LEU A 160 -24.16 10.95 -4.41
CA LEU A 160 -23.64 9.58 -4.43
C LEU A 160 -22.58 9.47 -5.54
N ARG A 161 -21.34 9.13 -5.15
CA ARG A 161 -20.25 8.83 -6.07
C ARG A 161 -19.95 7.34 -6.06
N LEU A 162 -19.99 6.73 -7.24
CA LEU A 162 -19.75 5.30 -7.45
C LEU A 162 -18.52 5.12 -8.34
N LEU A 163 -17.73 4.10 -8.02
CA LEU A 163 -16.74 3.56 -8.94
C LEU A 163 -17.34 2.28 -9.54
N VAL A 164 -17.57 2.28 -10.85
CA VAL A 164 -17.95 1.08 -11.61
C VAL A 164 -16.68 0.53 -12.23
N GLN A 165 -16.35 -0.73 -11.96
CA GLN A 165 -15.07 -1.32 -12.35
C GLN A 165 -15.30 -2.69 -12.97
N ARG A 166 -14.50 -3.06 -13.97
CA ARG A 166 -14.56 -4.43 -14.51
C ARG A 166 -14.30 -5.45 -13.40
N TYR A 167 -15.17 -6.45 -13.30
CA TYR A 167 -15.00 -7.51 -12.30
C TYR A 167 -13.95 -8.51 -12.78
N ILE A 168 -13.09 -8.94 -11.86
CA ILE A 168 -12.06 -9.94 -12.14
C ILE A 168 -12.70 -11.31 -11.96
N SER A 169 -13.06 -11.94 -13.07
CA SER A 169 -13.82 -13.20 -13.10
C SER A 169 -12.95 -14.45 -12.99
N ASP A 170 -11.64 -14.32 -13.15
CA ASP A 170 -10.65 -15.41 -13.19
C ASP A 170 -9.64 -15.36 -12.00
N PRO A 171 -10.11 -15.27 -10.74
CA PRO A 171 -9.21 -15.30 -9.60
C PRO A 171 -8.47 -16.65 -9.53
N LEU A 172 -7.25 -16.62 -9.00
CA LEU A 172 -6.61 -17.83 -8.50
C LEU A 172 -7.45 -18.35 -7.32
N LEU A 173 -7.75 -19.64 -7.35
CA LEU A 173 -8.51 -20.32 -6.30
C LEU A 173 -7.60 -21.31 -5.59
N ILE A 174 -7.82 -21.46 -4.29
CA ILE A 174 -7.24 -22.55 -3.49
C ILE A 174 -8.42 -23.36 -2.97
N GLU A 175 -8.44 -24.64 -3.30
CA GLU A 175 -9.54 -25.56 -2.96
C GLU A 175 -10.93 -25.07 -3.40
N GLY A 176 -10.98 -24.32 -4.51
CA GLY A 176 -12.22 -23.75 -5.03
C GLY A 176 -12.67 -22.45 -4.36
N TYR A 177 -11.93 -21.92 -3.38
CA TYR A 177 -12.27 -20.67 -2.70
C TYR A 177 -11.47 -19.49 -3.24
N LYS A 178 -12.17 -18.37 -3.45
CA LYS A 178 -11.55 -17.08 -3.78
C LYS A 178 -10.85 -16.52 -2.54
N PHE A 179 -9.68 -15.91 -2.72
CA PHE A 179 -8.98 -15.22 -1.64
C PHE A 179 -8.38 -13.89 -2.10
N ASP A 180 -8.08 -13.02 -1.15
CA ASP A 180 -7.25 -11.84 -1.37
C ASP A 180 -6.05 -11.83 -0.41
N LEU A 181 -5.08 -10.99 -0.70
CA LEU A 181 -3.95 -10.68 0.16
C LEU A 181 -4.14 -9.31 0.79
N ARG A 182 -3.97 -9.22 2.10
CA ARG A 182 -3.68 -7.99 2.84
C ARG A 182 -2.18 -7.93 3.08
N LEU A 183 -1.52 -7.04 2.34
CA LEU A 183 -0.10 -6.75 2.50
C LEU A 183 0.07 -5.48 3.33
N TYR A 184 1.08 -5.44 4.20
CA TYR A 184 1.38 -4.27 5.03
C TYR A 184 2.61 -3.54 4.47
N VAL A 185 2.42 -2.28 4.08
CA VAL A 185 3.48 -1.45 3.49
C VAL A 185 3.70 -0.22 4.36
N VAL A 186 4.96 0.08 4.67
CA VAL A 186 5.36 1.30 5.38
C VAL A 186 6.12 2.20 4.42
N VAL A 187 5.70 3.47 4.35
CA VAL A 187 6.45 4.52 3.67
C VAL A 187 7.02 5.44 4.74
N THR A 188 8.34 5.55 4.81
CA THR A 188 9.04 6.44 5.75
C THR A 188 9.36 7.79 5.15
N SER A 189 9.37 7.89 3.81
CA SER A 189 9.53 9.15 3.09
C SER A 189 8.99 9.05 1.66
N TYR A 190 8.39 10.14 1.17
CA TYR A 190 8.02 10.31 -0.25
C TYR A 190 9.08 11.07 -1.06
N SER A 191 10.00 11.80 -0.41
CA SER A 191 11.03 12.60 -1.09
C SER A 191 12.30 12.72 -0.22
N PRO A 192 13.34 11.89 -0.47
CA PRO A 192 13.39 10.78 -1.42
C PRO A 192 12.53 9.59 -0.96
N MET A 193 12.07 8.77 -1.89
CA MET A 193 11.13 7.68 -1.63
C MET A 193 11.80 6.53 -0.87
N ARG A 194 11.21 6.14 0.26
CA ARG A 194 11.64 5.01 1.08
C ARG A 194 10.42 4.16 1.45
N VAL A 195 10.40 2.92 0.94
CA VAL A 195 9.24 2.02 0.95
C VAL A 195 9.65 0.63 1.41
N TYR A 196 8.88 0.09 2.34
CA TYR A 196 9.13 -1.19 2.98
C TYR A 196 7.86 -2.04 2.95
N LEU A 197 7.97 -3.29 2.50
CA LEU A 197 6.92 -4.30 2.56
C LEU A 197 7.21 -5.22 3.75
N TYR A 198 6.23 -5.43 4.61
CA TYR A 198 6.36 -6.40 5.69
C TYR A 198 6.35 -7.82 5.12
N GLU A 199 7.25 -8.68 5.58
CA GLU A 199 7.40 -10.05 5.09
C GLU A 199 6.13 -10.89 5.30
N GLU A 200 5.35 -10.57 6.34
CA GLU A 200 4.09 -11.21 6.64
C GLU A 200 2.85 -10.37 6.30
N GLY A 201 1.72 -11.06 6.17
CA GLY A 201 0.45 -10.48 5.79
C GLY A 201 -0.72 -11.38 6.16
N LEU A 202 -1.90 -11.06 5.64
CA LEU A 202 -3.08 -11.92 5.84
C LEU A 202 -3.63 -12.34 4.49
N VAL A 203 -3.84 -13.64 4.32
CA VAL A 203 -4.63 -14.19 3.23
C VAL A 203 -6.05 -14.37 3.72
N ARG A 204 -7.03 -13.83 3.01
CA ARG A 204 -8.43 -13.82 3.42
C ARG A 204 -9.28 -14.57 2.41
N PHE A 205 -9.87 -15.68 2.85
CA PHE A 205 -10.72 -16.51 2.01
C PHE A 205 -12.18 -16.05 2.04
N ALA A 206 -12.86 -16.24 0.91
CA ALA A 206 -14.30 -16.33 0.85
C ALA A 206 -14.77 -17.56 1.64
N THR A 207 -16.00 -17.52 2.14
CA THR A 207 -16.58 -18.64 2.92
C THR A 207 -17.40 -19.61 2.08
N LEU A 208 -17.77 -19.22 0.87
CA LEU A 208 -18.43 -20.09 -0.10
C LEU A 208 -17.51 -20.37 -1.29
N PRO A 209 -17.60 -21.58 -1.90
CA PRO A 209 -16.88 -21.89 -3.13
C PRO A 209 -17.16 -20.86 -4.21
N TYR A 210 -16.12 -20.55 -4.99
CA TYR A 210 -16.26 -19.65 -6.12
C TYR A 210 -17.10 -20.33 -7.20
N PRO A 211 -18.14 -19.66 -7.73
CA PRO A 211 -19.03 -20.27 -8.70
C PRO A 211 -18.30 -20.61 -10.01
N ALA A 212 -18.73 -21.69 -10.65
CA ALA A 212 -18.25 -22.06 -11.99
C ALA A 212 -18.71 -21.00 -13.01
N GLU A 213 -17.92 -20.79 -14.07
CA GLU A 213 -18.17 -19.76 -15.09
C GLU A 213 -19.61 -19.84 -15.66
N GLU A 214 -20.14 -21.06 -15.84
CA GLU A 214 -21.49 -21.36 -16.35
C GLU A 214 -22.63 -20.96 -15.39
N THR A 215 -22.35 -20.85 -14.08
CA THR A 215 -23.37 -20.57 -13.04
C THR A 215 -23.37 -19.13 -12.56
N LEU A 216 -22.47 -18.28 -13.08
CA LEU A 216 -22.41 -16.86 -12.73
C LEU A 216 -23.75 -16.13 -12.97
N GLU A 217 -24.63 -16.70 -13.81
CA GLU A 217 -25.91 -16.17 -14.33
C GLU A 217 -26.88 -15.69 -13.23
N ASP A 218 -26.94 -16.32 -12.05
CA ASP A 218 -28.01 -16.11 -11.05
C ASP A 218 -27.64 -15.24 -9.82
N HIS A 219 -26.45 -14.61 -9.78
CA HIS A 219 -25.80 -14.22 -8.52
C HIS A 219 -26.05 -12.80 -7.97
N ALA A 220 -27.22 -12.21 -8.20
CA ALA A 220 -27.61 -10.93 -7.59
C ALA A 220 -28.07 -11.06 -6.11
N SER A 221 -28.10 -12.27 -5.53
CA SER A 221 -28.53 -12.50 -4.14
C SER A 221 -27.41 -12.17 -3.13
N LYS A 222 -27.79 -11.72 -1.92
CA LYS A 222 -26.83 -11.39 -0.84
C LYS A 222 -26.00 -12.58 -0.36
N GLU A 223 -26.53 -13.79 -0.47
CA GLU A 223 -25.85 -15.04 -0.08
C GLU A 223 -24.71 -15.34 -1.07
N SER A 224 -24.93 -15.13 -2.37
CA SER A 224 -23.92 -15.33 -3.41
C SER A 224 -22.75 -14.33 -3.35
N LEU A 225 -22.98 -13.12 -2.81
CA LEU A 225 -21.94 -12.10 -2.66
C LEU A 225 -20.79 -12.53 -1.73
N THR A 226 -21.01 -13.51 -0.84
CA THR A 226 -19.97 -14.01 0.08
C THR A 226 -18.91 -14.88 -0.61
N ALA A 227 -19.24 -15.50 -1.76
CA ALA A 227 -18.27 -16.17 -2.64
C ALA A 227 -17.39 -15.16 -3.42
N HIS A 228 -17.94 -13.97 -3.71
CA HIS A 228 -17.27 -12.95 -4.51
C HIS A 228 -16.48 -11.92 -3.69
N LEU A 229 -16.86 -11.71 -2.42
CA LEU A 229 -16.25 -10.74 -1.51
C LEU A 229 -15.51 -11.44 -0.38
N THR A 230 -14.20 -11.21 -0.31
CA THR A 230 -13.26 -11.80 0.67
C THR A 230 -13.14 -10.99 1.95
N ASN A 231 -13.88 -9.88 2.10
CA ASN A 231 -13.79 -9.02 3.27
C ASN A 231 -14.14 -9.79 4.57
N PHE A 232 -13.22 -9.78 5.54
CA PHE A 232 -13.43 -10.40 6.86
C PHE A 232 -14.75 -9.97 7.53
N THR A 233 -15.16 -8.71 7.42
CA THR A 233 -16.41 -8.23 8.04
C THR A 233 -17.67 -8.91 7.49
N ILE A 234 -17.61 -9.36 6.23
CA ILE A 234 -18.68 -10.10 5.56
C ILE A 234 -18.58 -11.58 5.95
N ASN A 235 -17.41 -12.19 5.72
CA ASN A 235 -17.21 -13.63 5.91
C ASN A 235 -17.23 -14.07 7.38
N LYS A 236 -16.79 -13.25 8.34
CA LYS A 236 -16.81 -13.61 9.78
C LYS A 236 -18.21 -13.86 10.34
N LYS A 237 -19.25 -13.44 9.62
CA LYS A 237 -20.65 -13.63 10.01
C LYS A 237 -21.24 -14.89 9.38
N SER A 238 -20.54 -15.51 8.45
CA SER A 238 -20.95 -16.79 7.87
C SER A 238 -20.82 -17.88 8.92
N GLU A 239 -21.77 -18.82 8.92
CA GLU A 239 -21.70 -20.01 9.76
C GLU A 239 -20.52 -20.91 9.33
N ASP A 240 -20.08 -20.80 8.08
CA ASP A 240 -18.94 -21.54 7.50
C ASP A 240 -17.58 -20.89 7.79
N PHE A 241 -17.52 -19.82 8.59
CA PHE A 241 -16.25 -19.20 8.95
C PHE A 241 -15.47 -20.09 9.92
N VAL A 242 -14.31 -20.58 9.48
CA VAL A 242 -13.42 -21.38 10.31
C VAL A 242 -12.25 -20.51 10.80
N PRO A 243 -12.14 -20.24 12.12
CA PRO A 243 -11.01 -19.52 12.66
C PRO A 243 -9.72 -20.36 12.52
N PRO A 244 -8.53 -19.72 12.46
CA PRO A 244 -7.27 -20.46 12.43
C PRO A 244 -7.01 -21.16 13.77
N ASP A 245 -6.85 -22.49 13.75
CA ASP A 245 -6.57 -23.33 14.91
C ASP A 245 -5.08 -23.26 15.32
N GLY A 246 -4.71 -22.24 16.10
CA GLY A 246 -3.36 -22.13 16.68
C GLY A 246 -2.22 -21.98 15.66
N ILE A 247 -0.99 -21.72 16.14
CA ILE A 247 0.20 -21.46 15.30
C ILE A 247 1.00 -22.77 15.06
N GLY A 248 0.33 -23.92 15.16
CA GLY A 248 0.94 -25.23 14.97
C GLY A 248 0.66 -25.78 13.57
N ASP A 249 1.60 -25.53 12.64
CA ASP A 249 1.69 -26.21 11.34
C ASP A 249 1.93 -27.72 11.57
N ASN A 250 0.85 -28.48 11.77
CA ASN A 250 0.86 -29.94 11.71
C ASN A 250 0.27 -30.40 10.37
N GLY A 251 0.92 -30.03 9.26
CA GLY A 251 1.03 -30.89 8.07
C GLY A 251 -0.26 -31.40 7.40
N GLY A 252 -1.40 -30.78 7.63
CA GLY A 252 -2.66 -31.08 6.96
C GLY A 252 -3.35 -29.77 6.65
N VAL A 253 -3.81 -29.63 5.41
CA VAL A 253 -4.70 -28.56 4.97
C VAL A 253 -5.81 -28.37 6.00
N THR A 254 -5.79 -27.26 6.73
CA THR A 254 -6.86 -26.93 7.66
C THR A 254 -7.75 -25.87 7.02
N SER A 255 -9.05 -26.18 7.01
CA SER A 255 -10.23 -25.43 6.54
C SER A 255 -10.35 -23.95 6.98
N ALA A 256 -9.30 -23.33 7.52
CA ALA A 256 -9.29 -21.99 8.11
C ALA A 256 -9.48 -20.89 7.07
N SER A 257 -10.41 -19.96 7.32
CA SER A 257 -10.75 -18.85 6.40
C SER A 257 -9.71 -17.71 6.41
N LYS A 258 -8.52 -17.91 7.01
CA LYS A 258 -7.44 -16.93 7.07
C LYS A 258 -6.08 -17.60 7.23
N TRP A 259 -5.12 -17.26 6.37
CA TRP A 259 -3.73 -17.75 6.44
C TRP A 259 -2.71 -16.62 6.59
N THR A 260 -1.47 -16.97 6.94
CA THR A 260 -0.28 -16.11 6.81
C THR A 260 0.23 -16.14 5.37
N LEU A 261 1.14 -15.22 5.00
CA LEU A 261 1.80 -15.27 3.69
C LEU A 261 2.77 -16.45 3.59
N ALA A 262 3.47 -16.83 4.67
CA ALA A 262 4.31 -18.02 4.67
C ALA A 262 3.52 -19.30 4.37
N ALA A 263 2.30 -19.43 4.90
CA ALA A 263 1.43 -20.57 4.60
C ALA A 263 1.02 -20.59 3.11
N LEU A 264 0.72 -19.42 2.53
CA LEU A 264 0.44 -19.31 1.10
C LEU A 264 1.67 -19.63 0.23
N GLN A 265 2.86 -19.21 0.64
CA GLN A 265 4.10 -19.55 -0.06
C GLN A 265 4.31 -21.07 -0.11
N LYS A 266 4.06 -21.77 1.00
CA LYS A 266 4.10 -23.24 1.05
C LYS A 266 3.09 -23.85 0.07
N GLU A 267 1.88 -23.30 -0.01
CA GLU A 267 0.87 -23.75 -0.96
C GLU A 267 1.27 -23.50 -2.42
N PHE A 268 1.90 -22.37 -2.72
CA PHE A 268 2.46 -22.11 -4.05
C PHE A 268 3.49 -23.16 -4.45
N CYS A 269 4.38 -23.53 -3.54
CA CYS A 269 5.35 -24.60 -3.78
C CYS A 269 4.67 -25.96 -4.03
N ASN A 270 3.64 -26.31 -3.24
CA ASN A 270 2.91 -27.57 -3.39
C ASN A 270 2.15 -27.64 -4.73
N SER A 271 1.56 -26.52 -5.14
CA SER A 271 0.77 -26.40 -6.37
C SER A 271 1.60 -26.08 -7.62
N GLY A 272 2.94 -25.98 -7.50
CA GLY A 272 3.85 -25.69 -8.62
C GLY A 272 3.73 -24.26 -9.18
N LEU A 273 3.21 -23.32 -8.40
CA LEU A 273 3.08 -21.91 -8.77
C LEU A 273 4.36 -21.13 -8.46
N ASP A 274 4.68 -20.15 -9.31
CA ASP A 274 5.87 -19.31 -9.16
C ASP A 274 5.65 -18.18 -8.15
N TRP A 275 6.02 -18.45 -6.89
CA TRP A 275 5.97 -17.47 -5.80
C TRP A 275 6.84 -16.24 -6.06
N ASN A 276 8.08 -16.44 -6.49
CA ASN A 276 9.06 -15.34 -6.61
C ASN A 276 8.66 -14.37 -7.72
N GLY A 277 8.21 -14.88 -8.87
CA GLY A 277 7.69 -14.03 -9.95
C GLY A 277 6.41 -13.32 -9.55
N THR A 278 5.51 -13.97 -8.80
CA THR A 278 4.30 -13.30 -8.28
C THR A 278 4.65 -12.18 -7.30
N MET A 279 5.57 -12.41 -6.35
CA MET A 279 6.01 -11.37 -5.41
C MET A 279 6.73 -10.23 -6.12
N ALA A 280 7.56 -10.50 -7.13
CA ALA A 280 8.19 -9.47 -7.94
C ALA A 280 7.17 -8.57 -8.66
N ARG A 281 6.07 -9.15 -9.17
CA ARG A 281 4.95 -8.38 -9.76
C ARG A 281 4.17 -7.60 -8.70
N ILE A 282 4.02 -8.14 -7.48
CA ILE A 282 3.41 -7.43 -6.34
C ILE A 282 4.25 -6.22 -5.94
N HIS A 283 5.57 -6.35 -5.88
CA HIS A 283 6.47 -5.23 -5.56
C HIS A 283 6.34 -4.11 -6.60
N ASP A 284 6.30 -4.48 -7.89
CA ASP A 284 6.10 -3.53 -8.98
C ASP A 284 4.74 -2.80 -8.91
N LEU A 285 3.68 -3.56 -8.63
CA LEU A 285 2.32 -3.04 -8.38
C LEU A 285 2.33 -2.02 -7.24
N ILE A 286 2.94 -2.35 -6.09
CA ILE A 286 3.02 -1.46 -4.93
C ILE A 286 3.76 -0.17 -5.29
N MET A 287 4.93 -0.27 -5.93
CA MET A 287 5.73 0.88 -6.30
C MET A 287 4.99 1.80 -7.28
N LYS A 288 4.43 1.26 -8.37
CA LYS A 288 3.64 2.03 -9.35
C LYS A 288 2.41 2.68 -8.70
N THR A 289 1.77 2.02 -7.74
CA THR A 289 0.62 2.55 -7.00
C THR A 289 1.00 3.74 -6.12
N LEU A 290 2.10 3.64 -5.38
CA LEU A 290 2.57 4.73 -4.52
C LEU A 290 3.05 5.93 -5.35
N LEU A 291 3.79 5.67 -6.44
CA LEU A 291 4.27 6.69 -7.36
C LEU A 291 3.14 7.38 -8.15
N ALA A 292 1.99 6.73 -8.31
CA ALA A 292 0.83 7.38 -8.90
C ALA A 292 0.33 8.56 -8.06
N VAL A 293 0.46 8.48 -6.73
CA VAL A 293 -0.04 9.49 -5.78
C VAL A 293 1.09 10.38 -5.24
N GLU A 294 2.34 9.95 -5.34
CA GLU A 294 3.55 10.70 -4.92
C GLU A 294 3.56 12.19 -5.31
N PRO A 295 3.22 12.60 -6.54
CA PRO A 295 3.24 14.02 -6.93
C PRO A 295 2.28 14.86 -6.09
N HIS A 296 1.11 14.32 -5.77
CA HIS A 296 0.12 15.00 -4.93
C HIS A 296 0.59 15.08 -3.48
N VAL A 297 1.20 14.02 -2.95
CA VAL A 297 1.72 13.98 -1.57
C VAL A 297 2.89 14.94 -1.41
N ILE A 298 3.81 15.03 -2.37
CA ILE A 298 4.89 16.01 -2.36
C ILE A 298 4.35 17.43 -2.38
N TYR A 299 3.39 17.72 -3.28
CA TYR A 299 2.76 19.03 -3.34
C TYR A 299 2.11 19.46 -2.01
N GLU A 300 1.38 18.56 -1.34
CA GLU A 300 0.73 18.88 -0.05
C GLU A 300 1.74 19.07 1.09
N GLN A 301 2.88 18.36 1.04
CA GLN A 301 3.97 18.56 1.99
C GLN A 301 4.63 19.92 1.80
N GLU A 302 5.06 20.25 0.58
CA GLU A 302 5.67 21.55 0.22
C GLU A 302 4.73 22.72 0.54
N ALA A 303 3.42 22.54 0.34
CA ALA A 303 2.43 23.54 0.71
C ALA A 303 2.36 23.80 2.23
N ILE A 304 2.87 22.91 3.07
CA ILE A 304 2.97 23.08 4.52
C ILE A 304 4.34 23.63 4.89
N ASN A 305 5.41 22.89 4.57
CA ASN A 305 6.82 23.29 4.58
C ASN A 305 7.71 22.11 4.12
N ASP A 306 8.97 22.39 3.77
CA ASP A 306 9.87 21.41 3.14
C ASP A 306 10.33 20.24 4.04
N THR A 307 10.15 20.37 5.36
CA THR A 307 10.64 19.41 6.38
C THR A 307 9.53 18.57 7.03
N VAL A 308 8.26 18.87 6.70
CA VAL A 308 7.12 18.16 7.30
C VAL A 308 7.17 16.66 7.01
N GLY A 309 7.69 16.28 5.84
CA GLY A 309 7.87 14.89 5.43
C GLY A 309 8.77 14.10 6.36
N ASP A 310 9.81 14.72 6.91
CA ASP A 310 10.78 14.07 7.82
C ASP A 310 10.15 13.66 9.16
N CYS A 311 9.00 14.28 9.49
CA CYS A 311 8.22 13.96 10.68
C CYS A 311 7.09 12.98 10.39
N CYS A 312 6.92 12.51 9.16
CA CYS A 312 5.81 11.67 8.75
C CYS A 312 6.28 10.25 8.41
N PHE A 313 5.42 9.29 8.65
CA PHE A 313 5.49 7.95 8.06
C PHE A 313 4.06 7.50 7.79
N GLU A 314 3.86 6.47 6.97
CA GLU A 314 2.51 6.01 6.65
C GLU A 314 2.45 4.50 6.63
N VAL A 315 1.32 3.98 7.12
CA VAL A 315 1.06 2.54 7.21
C VAL A 315 -0.12 2.21 6.30
N TYR A 316 0.17 1.49 5.22
CA TYR A 316 -0.82 1.04 4.27
C TYR A 316 -1.17 -0.44 4.46
N GLY A 317 -2.46 -0.76 4.34
CA GLY A 317 -2.91 -2.10 4.00
C GLY A 317 -3.26 -2.17 2.53
N VAL A 318 -2.44 -2.85 1.73
CA VAL A 318 -2.68 -3.02 0.29
C VAL A 318 -3.46 -4.31 0.07
N ASP A 319 -4.62 -4.20 -0.58
CA ASP A 319 -5.47 -5.35 -0.89
C ASP A 319 -5.18 -5.79 -2.33
N VAL A 320 -4.66 -7.01 -2.49
CA VAL A 320 -4.26 -7.58 -3.78
C VAL A 320 -5.06 -8.86 -4.03
N LEU A 321 -5.66 -8.98 -5.21
CA LEU A 321 -6.24 -10.23 -5.70
C LEU A 321 -5.23 -10.88 -6.65
N LEU A 322 -5.05 -12.20 -6.57
CA LEU A 322 -4.27 -12.94 -7.56
C LEU A 322 -5.21 -13.51 -8.61
N ARG A 323 -4.93 -13.28 -9.89
CA ARG A 323 -5.57 -13.94 -11.02
C ARG A 323 -4.81 -15.21 -11.37
N ARG A 324 -5.53 -16.19 -11.92
CA ARG A 324 -4.91 -17.41 -12.45
C ARG A 324 -3.85 -17.06 -13.50
N PRO A 325 -2.78 -17.86 -13.66
CA PRO A 325 -1.80 -17.60 -14.70
C PRO A 325 -2.44 -17.60 -16.10
N TYR A 326 -1.94 -16.73 -16.99
CA TYR A 326 -2.53 -16.55 -18.32
C TYR A 326 -2.34 -17.74 -19.25
N THR A 327 -1.21 -18.43 -19.13
CA THR A 327 -0.86 -19.58 -19.95
C THR A 327 -0.48 -20.74 -19.05
N SER A 328 -0.76 -21.96 -19.50
CA SER A 328 -0.30 -23.18 -18.82
C SER A 328 1.22 -23.29 -18.75
N GLU A 329 1.93 -22.55 -19.61
CA GLU A 329 3.40 -22.52 -19.69
C GLU A 329 4.04 -21.53 -18.70
N SER A 330 3.31 -20.51 -18.24
CA SER A 330 3.78 -19.58 -17.21
C SER A 330 3.05 -19.87 -15.91
N PRO A 331 3.70 -20.47 -14.90
CA PRO A 331 3.05 -20.78 -13.63
C PRO A 331 2.93 -19.57 -12.70
N THR A 332 3.05 -18.34 -13.22
CA THR A 332 3.13 -17.11 -12.41
C THR A 332 1.77 -16.41 -12.37
N PRO A 333 1.03 -16.45 -11.23
CA PRO A 333 -0.17 -15.64 -11.01
C PRO A 333 0.05 -14.15 -11.26
N MET A 334 -1.02 -13.46 -11.67
CA MET A 334 -1.01 -12.02 -11.93
C MET A 334 -1.67 -11.26 -10.77
N PRO A 335 -0.92 -10.41 -10.05
CA PRO A 335 -1.50 -9.61 -8.98
C PRO A 335 -2.29 -8.43 -9.54
N VAL A 336 -3.44 -8.16 -8.91
CA VAL A 336 -4.32 -7.04 -9.25
C VAL A 336 -4.67 -6.27 -7.99
N LEU A 337 -4.47 -4.96 -8.04
CA LEU A 337 -4.77 -4.02 -6.97
C LEU A 337 -6.29 -3.87 -6.81
N MET A 338 -6.78 -4.10 -5.60
CA MET A 338 -8.20 -4.00 -5.27
C MET A 338 -8.53 -2.67 -4.57
N GLU A 339 -7.73 -2.31 -3.57
CA GLU A 339 -7.78 -1.03 -2.85
C GLU A 339 -6.50 -0.84 -2.01
N VAL A 340 -6.25 0.41 -1.60
CA VAL A 340 -5.23 0.73 -0.59
C VAL A 340 -5.95 1.31 0.62
N ASN A 341 -5.65 0.80 1.81
CA ASN A 341 -6.20 1.27 3.07
C ASN A 341 -5.15 2.11 3.80
N ILE A 342 -5.38 3.42 3.96
CA ILE A 342 -4.54 4.32 4.79
C ILE A 342 -4.72 4.11 6.30
N MET A 343 -5.69 3.28 6.68
CA MET A 343 -5.95 2.89 8.06
C MET A 343 -6.32 1.41 8.07
N PRO A 344 -5.36 0.51 7.83
CA PRO A 344 -5.65 -0.91 7.90
C PRO A 344 -6.12 -1.29 9.31
N SER A 345 -6.99 -2.29 9.41
CA SER A 345 -7.40 -2.80 10.72
C SER A 345 -6.21 -3.50 11.40
N LEU A 346 -5.75 -2.92 12.50
CA LEU A 346 -4.71 -3.46 13.37
C LEU A 346 -5.29 -4.16 14.62
N SER A 347 -6.57 -4.55 14.58
CA SER A 347 -7.19 -5.30 15.67
C SER A 347 -6.62 -6.70 15.76
N THR A 348 -6.16 -7.09 16.95
CA THR A 348 -5.54 -8.39 17.25
C THR A 348 -6.48 -9.36 17.97
N HIS A 349 -7.61 -8.89 18.50
CA HIS A 349 -8.49 -9.68 19.36
C HIS A 349 -9.29 -10.80 18.66
N TYR A 350 -9.16 -10.93 17.34
CA TYR A 350 -9.96 -11.90 16.56
C TYR A 350 -9.31 -13.28 16.48
N SER A 351 -7.98 -13.38 16.53
CA SER A 351 -7.25 -14.66 16.52
C SER A 351 -5.80 -14.48 16.98
N LEU A 352 -5.15 -15.56 17.41
CA LEU A 352 -3.72 -15.56 17.70
C LEU A 352 -2.89 -15.21 16.46
N LEU A 353 -3.33 -15.64 15.27
CA LEU A 353 -2.71 -15.26 14.00
C LEU A 353 -2.72 -13.73 13.82
N ASP A 354 -3.86 -13.08 14.03
CA ASP A 354 -3.94 -11.61 13.96
C ASP A 354 -3.01 -10.94 14.98
N GLN A 355 -2.89 -11.52 16.19
CA GLN A 355 -2.01 -11.00 17.23
C GLN A 355 -0.54 -11.09 16.85
N CYS A 356 -0.09 -12.23 16.32
CA CYS A 356 1.29 -12.43 15.90
C CYS A 356 1.66 -11.54 14.71
N VAL A 357 0.85 -11.53 13.64
CA VAL A 357 1.14 -10.74 12.46
C VAL A 357 1.08 -9.24 12.77
N LYS A 358 -0.03 -8.74 13.31
CA LYS A 358 -0.22 -7.29 13.50
C LYS A 358 0.53 -6.74 14.71
N GLY A 359 0.69 -7.54 15.75
CA GLY A 359 1.44 -7.15 16.94
C GLY A 359 2.90 -6.90 16.60
N ASN A 360 3.53 -7.85 15.91
CA ASN A 360 4.92 -7.74 15.47
C ASN A 360 5.08 -6.66 14.41
N PHE A 361 4.16 -6.58 13.43
CA PHE A 361 4.16 -5.51 12.44
C PHE A 361 4.23 -4.11 13.06
N VAL A 362 3.42 -3.84 14.09
CA VAL A 362 3.43 -2.52 14.77
C VAL A 362 4.74 -2.31 15.52
N ALA A 363 5.27 -3.31 16.22
CA ALA A 363 6.54 -3.19 16.93
C ALA A 363 7.72 -2.92 15.98
N ASP A 364 7.78 -3.66 14.88
CA ASP A 364 8.80 -3.50 13.84
C ASP A 364 8.65 -2.15 13.14
N THR A 365 7.42 -1.67 12.90
CA THR A 365 7.17 -0.34 12.33
C THR A 365 7.76 0.77 13.22
N LEU A 366 7.56 0.68 14.54
CA LEU A 366 8.12 1.68 15.48
C LEU A 366 9.65 1.68 15.47
N THR A 367 10.25 0.49 15.32
CA THR A 367 11.71 0.31 15.20
C THR A 367 12.22 0.86 13.86
N LEU A 368 11.55 0.53 12.75
CA LEU A 368 11.85 1.01 11.40
C LEU A 368 11.79 2.54 11.29
N VAL A 369 10.79 3.17 11.90
CA VAL A 369 10.64 4.64 11.91
C VAL A 369 11.66 5.31 12.83
N GLY A 370 12.22 4.58 13.80
CA GLY A 370 13.21 5.10 14.74
C GLY A 370 12.63 6.16 15.68
N ILE A 371 11.53 5.84 16.37
CA ILE A 371 10.90 6.79 17.30
C ILE A 371 11.85 7.12 18.45
N THR A 372 12.18 8.40 18.60
CA THR A 372 13.05 8.90 19.68
C THR A 372 12.25 9.37 20.89
N ALA A 373 12.84 9.29 22.08
CA ALA A 373 12.23 9.84 23.28
C ALA A 373 12.14 11.37 23.19
N ALA A 374 11.05 11.95 23.70
CA ALA A 374 10.89 13.39 23.69
C ALA A 374 12.00 14.06 24.50
N VAL A 375 12.65 15.04 23.88
CA VAL A 375 13.69 15.87 24.51
C VAL A 375 13.04 16.67 25.63
N GLY A 376 13.05 16.13 26.85
CA GLY A 376 12.34 16.68 28.00
C GLY A 376 11.98 15.68 29.10
N SER A 377 12.06 14.36 28.85
CA SER A 377 11.83 13.36 29.89
C SER A 377 13.06 13.18 30.79
N LYS A 378 13.05 13.92 31.90
CA LYS A 378 13.93 13.87 33.10
C LYS A 378 15.23 14.66 33.06
N LYS A 379 15.34 15.57 34.04
CA LYS A 379 16.56 15.78 34.84
C LYS A 379 17.08 14.41 35.32
N CYS A 380 17.86 13.71 34.51
CA CYS A 380 18.84 12.77 35.04
C CYS A 380 20.14 13.55 35.24
N GLY A 381 20.93 13.19 36.24
CA GLY A 381 22.08 13.96 36.71
C GLY A 381 23.04 14.36 35.58
N LYS A 382 23.77 15.45 35.84
CA LYS A 382 24.95 15.94 35.10
C LYS A 382 25.56 14.82 34.25
N ASP A 383 25.44 14.98 32.93
CA ASP A 383 25.97 14.18 31.81
C ASP A 383 24.87 13.87 30.80
N VAL A 384 24.15 14.91 30.37
CA VAL A 384 23.51 14.86 29.04
C VAL A 384 24.67 15.01 28.07
N VAL A 385 25.13 13.90 27.50
CA VAL A 385 25.97 13.96 26.30
C VAL A 385 25.15 14.74 25.27
N PRO A 386 25.60 15.93 24.84
CA PRO A 386 24.92 16.64 23.78
C PRO A 386 24.82 15.68 22.60
N ILE A 387 23.67 15.60 21.94
CA ILE A 387 23.64 15.05 20.60
C ILE A 387 24.69 15.86 19.85
N CYS A 388 25.78 15.19 19.46
CA CYS A 388 26.93 15.84 18.86
C CYS A 388 26.51 16.23 17.44
N GLU A 389 25.80 17.35 17.31
CA GLU A 389 25.57 17.98 16.03
C GLU A 389 26.94 18.43 15.53
N MET A 390 27.53 17.62 14.65
CA MET A 390 28.72 18.04 13.92
C MET A 390 28.38 19.34 13.19
N PRO A 391 29.20 20.41 13.35
CA PRO A 391 29.04 21.63 12.58
C PRO A 391 28.95 21.29 11.09
N GLU A 392 28.09 21.97 10.33
CA GLU A 392 27.88 21.68 8.89
C GLU A 392 29.19 21.63 8.09
N GLY A 393 30.19 22.44 8.46
CA GLY A 393 31.52 22.44 7.85
C GLY A 393 32.38 21.21 8.13
N ASP A 394 32.15 20.51 9.24
CA ASP A 394 32.89 19.29 9.61
C ASP A 394 32.25 18.02 9.02
N ARG A 395 30.94 18.04 8.73
CA ARG A 395 30.22 16.88 8.16
C ARG A 395 30.75 16.46 6.79
N LEU A 396 31.17 17.41 5.96
CA LEU A 396 31.69 17.18 4.60
C LEU A 396 33.20 16.90 4.55
N THR A 397 33.91 17.08 5.66
CA THR A 397 35.36 16.80 5.76
C THR A 397 35.66 15.50 6.50
N PHE A 398 34.65 14.89 7.12
CA PHE A 398 34.74 13.62 7.82
C PHE A 398 34.67 12.45 6.85
N SER A 399 35.58 11.48 7.00
CA SER A 399 35.54 10.23 6.24
C SER A 399 34.68 9.21 6.98
N TYR A 400 33.66 8.70 6.31
CA TYR A 400 32.80 7.61 6.75
C TYR A 400 33.37 6.23 6.41
N GLY A 401 34.61 6.19 5.88
CA GLY A 401 35.30 4.95 5.53
C GLY A 401 34.70 4.25 4.32
N HIS A 402 33.93 4.96 3.49
CA HIS A 402 33.36 4.43 2.25
C HIS A 402 33.55 5.44 1.11
N PRO A 403 34.22 5.08 -0.01
CA PRO A 403 34.58 6.03 -1.08
C PRO A 403 33.39 6.81 -1.66
N PHE A 404 32.24 6.15 -1.81
CA PHE A 404 31.01 6.81 -2.28
C PHE A 404 30.54 7.93 -1.35
N LEU A 405 30.43 7.67 -0.04
CA LEU A 405 29.95 8.65 0.95
C LEU A 405 30.95 9.80 1.07
N ASP A 406 32.24 9.48 1.08
CA ASP A 406 33.33 10.46 1.21
C ASP A 406 33.46 11.37 -0.04
N ALA A 407 32.91 10.95 -1.18
CA ALA A 407 32.88 11.73 -2.41
C ALA A 407 31.67 12.68 -2.51
N LEU A 408 30.65 12.54 -1.64
CA LEU A 408 29.48 13.41 -1.65
C LEU A 408 29.85 14.79 -1.10
N THR A 409 29.64 15.82 -1.91
CA THR A 409 29.92 17.22 -1.53
C THR A 409 28.67 17.99 -1.11
N ASP A 410 27.48 17.43 -1.33
CA ASP A 410 26.21 17.99 -0.94
C ASP A 410 25.71 17.36 0.37
N ALA A 411 25.39 18.19 1.35
CA ALA A 411 24.98 17.74 2.68
C ALA A 411 23.64 16.98 2.67
N LEU A 412 22.71 17.33 1.77
CA LEU A 412 21.42 16.64 1.65
C LEU A 412 21.60 15.25 1.01
N GLU A 413 22.49 15.12 0.03
CA GLU A 413 22.85 13.81 -0.55
C GLU A 413 23.43 12.88 0.53
N LEU A 414 24.38 13.39 1.32
CA LEU A 414 25.02 12.63 2.39
C LEU A 414 24.01 12.25 3.49
N GLU A 415 23.24 13.21 4.00
CA GLU A 415 22.23 12.95 5.04
C GLU A 415 21.14 11.98 4.58
N SER A 416 20.75 12.05 3.30
CA SER A 416 19.81 11.09 2.71
C SER A 416 20.37 9.68 2.69
N CYS A 417 21.64 9.49 2.29
CA CYS A 417 22.29 8.18 2.28
C CYS A 417 22.39 7.60 3.69
N LEU A 418 22.87 8.40 4.66
CA LEU A 418 23.01 7.97 6.06
C LEU A 418 21.66 7.61 6.68
N THR A 419 20.63 8.45 6.50
CA THR A 419 19.28 8.18 7.01
C THR A 419 18.69 6.90 6.40
N SER A 420 18.85 6.73 5.08
CA SER A 420 18.39 5.53 4.37
C SER A 420 19.10 4.27 4.86
N GLU A 421 20.37 4.37 5.22
CA GLU A 421 21.16 3.25 5.74
C GLU A 421 20.74 2.87 7.17
N GLU A 422 20.59 3.86 8.06
CA GLU A 422 20.10 3.63 9.42
C GLU A 422 18.72 2.94 9.41
N GLU A 423 17.80 3.39 8.54
CA GLU A 423 16.51 2.74 8.34
C GLU A 423 16.65 1.29 7.84
N PHE A 424 17.59 1.04 6.91
CA PHE A 424 17.82 -0.30 6.39
C PHE A 424 18.36 -1.26 7.43
N VAL A 425 19.31 -0.84 8.25
CA VAL A 425 19.90 -1.67 9.31
C VAL A 425 18.84 -2.06 10.36
N ARG A 426 17.94 -1.13 10.71
CA ARG A 426 16.88 -1.36 11.72
C ARG A 426 15.58 -1.94 11.15
N ARG A 427 15.56 -2.38 9.88
CA ARG A 427 14.32 -2.77 9.19
C ARG A 427 13.66 -4.04 9.72
N MET A 428 14.33 -4.87 10.52
CA MET A 428 13.75 -6.12 11.04
C MET A 428 13.15 -7.00 9.91
N HIS A 429 11.87 -7.37 10.00
CA HIS A 429 11.13 -8.21 9.05
C HIS A 429 10.52 -7.41 7.88
N PHE A 430 11.13 -6.29 7.51
CA PHE A 430 10.71 -5.52 6.35
C PHE A 430 11.67 -5.75 5.19
N GLN A 431 11.11 -6.08 4.02
CA GLN A 431 11.79 -6.01 2.75
C GLN A 431 11.73 -4.58 2.22
N ARG A 432 12.89 -3.97 1.93
CA ARG A 432 12.94 -2.67 1.29
C ARG A 432 12.60 -2.80 -0.20
N LEU A 433 11.58 -2.09 -0.65
CA LEU A 433 11.17 -2.01 -2.06
C LEU A 433 11.77 -0.79 -2.78
N CYS A 434 12.10 0.27 -2.03
CA CYS A 434 12.77 1.46 -2.53
C CYS A 434 13.48 2.16 -1.36
N PRO A 435 14.72 2.67 -1.53
CA PRO A 435 15.57 2.50 -2.71
C PRO A 435 16.10 1.06 -2.88
N THR A 436 16.29 0.67 -4.13
CA THR A 436 17.09 -0.49 -4.60
C THR A 436 17.99 -0.01 -5.75
N PRO A 437 18.99 -0.77 -6.18
CA PRO A 437 19.87 -0.37 -7.29
C PRO A 437 19.10 0.02 -8.57
N GLU A 438 18.01 -0.69 -8.87
CA GLU A 438 17.19 -0.46 -10.05
C GLU A 438 15.97 0.41 -9.79
N SER A 439 15.66 0.79 -8.54
CA SER A 439 14.41 1.46 -8.21
C SER A 439 14.26 2.80 -8.95
N TYR A 440 15.29 3.64 -8.98
CA TYR A 440 15.25 4.88 -9.75
C TYR A 440 15.22 4.63 -11.25
N SER A 441 16.07 3.76 -11.80
CA SER A 441 16.13 3.52 -13.24
C SER A 441 14.84 2.93 -13.78
N ARG A 442 14.23 1.98 -13.06
CA ARG A 442 12.97 1.32 -13.41
C ARG A 442 11.76 2.26 -13.37
N TYR A 443 11.71 3.17 -12.40
CA TYR A 443 10.55 4.05 -12.17
C TYR A 443 10.80 5.53 -12.49
N ARG A 444 11.92 5.86 -13.14
CA ARG A 444 12.36 7.24 -13.43
C ARG A 444 11.27 8.10 -14.08
N SER A 445 10.46 7.51 -14.95
CA SER A 445 9.39 8.21 -15.65
C SER A 445 8.27 8.68 -14.71
N LEU A 446 8.06 8.00 -13.59
CA LEU A 446 6.98 8.30 -12.64
C LEU A 446 7.40 9.27 -11.54
N PHE A 447 8.67 9.24 -11.13
CA PHE A 447 9.17 10.11 -10.06
C PHE A 447 8.96 11.59 -10.39
N THR A 448 8.47 12.34 -9.40
CA THR A 448 8.43 13.79 -9.48
C THR A 448 9.85 14.34 -9.40
N GLN A 449 10.18 15.26 -10.32
CA GLN A 449 11.46 15.95 -10.30
C GLN A 449 11.37 17.10 -9.31
N VAL A 450 11.76 16.84 -8.06
CA VAL A 450 11.84 17.85 -7.01
C VAL A 450 13.18 18.58 -7.12
N GLN A 451 13.17 19.86 -7.50
CA GLN A 451 14.37 20.69 -7.47
C GLN A 451 14.59 21.23 -6.05
N ARG A 452 15.49 20.61 -5.28
CA ARG A 452 15.98 21.17 -4.01
C ARG A 452 17.33 21.85 -4.22
N GLY A 453 17.34 23.17 -4.26
CA GLY A 453 18.57 23.96 -4.35
C GLY A 453 19.37 23.73 -5.64
N ALA A 454 20.70 23.57 -5.50
CA ALA A 454 21.65 23.42 -6.61
C ALA A 454 21.96 21.97 -6.99
N LEU A 455 21.18 21.00 -6.51
CA LEU A 455 21.39 19.57 -6.77
C LEU A 455 21.41 19.27 -8.28
N GLN A 456 22.47 18.61 -8.72
CA GLN A 456 22.65 18.21 -10.13
C GLN A 456 21.84 16.96 -10.50
N ARG A 457 21.47 16.15 -9.51
CA ARG A 457 20.75 14.87 -9.64
C ARG A 457 19.70 14.75 -8.54
N SER A 458 18.67 13.94 -8.77
CA SER A 458 17.61 13.75 -7.77
C SER A 458 18.10 12.90 -6.59
N LEU A 459 17.58 13.13 -5.38
CA LEU A 459 17.93 12.29 -4.22
C LEU A 459 17.55 10.82 -4.41
N ASN A 460 16.49 10.51 -5.17
CA ASN A 460 16.14 9.12 -5.53
C ASN A 460 17.22 8.43 -6.38
N GLU A 461 17.87 9.19 -7.27
CA GLU A 461 19.00 8.72 -8.08
C GLU A 461 20.22 8.45 -7.20
N VAL A 462 20.55 9.38 -6.31
CA VAL A 462 21.65 9.25 -5.34
C VAL A 462 21.48 7.99 -4.50
N LEU A 463 20.29 7.80 -3.93
CA LEU A 463 20.01 6.62 -3.10
C LEU A 463 20.10 5.32 -3.90
N SER A 464 19.64 5.28 -5.15
CA SER A 464 19.77 4.06 -5.97
C SER A 464 21.23 3.76 -6.32
N LEU A 465 22.05 4.79 -6.59
CA LEU A 465 23.49 4.63 -6.78
C LEU A 465 24.19 4.16 -5.50
N TRP A 466 23.77 4.65 -4.35
CA TRP A 466 24.26 4.17 -3.06
C TRP A 466 23.96 2.68 -2.87
N GLU A 467 22.73 2.26 -3.17
CA GLU A 467 22.33 0.86 -3.10
C GLU A 467 23.13 -0.04 -4.04
N GLN A 468 23.40 0.40 -5.28
CA GLN A 468 24.27 -0.33 -6.20
C GLN A 468 25.69 -0.43 -5.65
N THR A 469 26.25 0.68 -5.14
CA THR A 469 27.63 0.70 -4.69
C THR A 469 27.85 -0.23 -3.50
N LYS A 470 26.89 -0.34 -2.58
CA LYS A 470 26.97 -1.30 -1.46
C LYS A 470 26.95 -2.77 -1.91
N LEU A 471 26.39 -3.09 -3.07
CA LEU A 471 26.47 -4.46 -3.61
C LEU A 471 27.87 -4.75 -4.16
N ASP A 472 28.49 -3.75 -4.77
CA ASP A 472 29.82 -3.85 -5.38
C ASP A 472 30.95 -3.77 -4.34
N ASP A 473 30.77 -2.93 -3.31
CA ASP A 473 31.69 -2.70 -2.19
C ASP A 473 30.90 -2.61 -0.86
N PRO A 474 30.60 -3.76 -0.22
CA PRO A 474 29.80 -3.78 0.99
C PRO A 474 30.49 -3.04 2.15
N PRO A 475 29.77 -2.20 2.91
CA PRO A 475 30.34 -1.50 4.04
C PRO A 475 30.78 -2.48 5.14
N VAL A 476 31.82 -2.13 5.89
CA VAL A 476 32.50 -3.03 6.85
C VAL A 476 31.60 -3.58 7.97
N TYR A 477 30.45 -2.96 8.21
CA TYR A 477 29.48 -3.39 9.23
C TYR A 477 28.39 -4.34 8.70
N SER A 478 28.37 -4.63 7.39
CA SER A 478 27.33 -5.44 6.74
C SER A 478 27.50 -6.94 6.91
#